data_AF-A0A7X6T842-F1
#
_entry.id   AF-A0A7X6T842-F1
#
_cell.length_a   1.000
_cell.length_b   1.000
_cell.length_c   1.000
_cell.angle_alpha   90.00
_cell.angle_beta   90.00
_cell.angle_gamma   90.00
#
_symmetry.space_group_name_H-M   'P 1'
#
loop_
_entity.id
_entity.type
_entity.pdbx_description
1 polymer ?
#
loop_
_entity_poly.entity_id
_entity_poly.type
_entity_poly.pdbx_seq_one_letter_code
_entity_poly.pdbx_strand_id
1 'polypeptide(L)'
;LMVYNFDLMTTGPMLYEEGILETNTDIHAGEGETSKMLVIAPEAVHMDKAVDFVPTTPRSYLNYGPILRFCPDGVWGQATLGTAEKGERILTRTAEIGVEEMNKAFAFMESKEKLNYSYF
;
A
#
# COMPACT_ATOMS: atom_id res chain seq x y z
N LEU A 1 8.80 18.51 8.94
CA LEU A 1 7.45 17.93 8.91
C LEU A 1 7.53 16.54 9.54
N MET A 2 6.69 16.21 10.52
CA MET A 2 6.45 14.79 10.86
C MET A 2 5.66 14.19 9.71
N VAL A 3 6.36 13.68 8.72
CA VAL A 3 5.72 12.87 7.67
C VAL A 3 5.61 11.49 8.28
N TYR A 4 4.39 11.15 8.69
CA TYR A 4 4.03 9.88 9.27
C TYR A 4 4.27 8.76 8.23
N ASN A 5 5.07 7.75 8.57
CA ASN A 5 5.54 6.72 7.64
C ASN A 5 4.54 5.56 7.52
N PHE A 6 3.29 5.88 7.19
CA PHE A 6 2.24 4.91 6.92
C PHE A 6 1.68 5.18 5.53
N ASP A 7 2.28 4.51 4.55
CA ASP A 7 1.78 4.48 3.18
C ASP A 7 1.95 3.08 2.59
N LEU A 8 1.32 2.85 1.43
CA LEU A 8 1.33 1.55 0.74
C LEU A 8 2.74 1.01 0.51
N MET A 9 3.74 1.88 0.31
CA MET A 9 5.14 1.50 0.10
C MET A 9 5.84 1.02 1.36
N THR A 10 5.30 1.37 2.53
CA THR A 10 5.81 0.89 3.82
C THR A 10 5.06 -0.35 4.25
N THR A 11 3.74 -0.41 4.05
CA THR A 11 2.94 -1.57 4.44
C THR A 11 3.07 -2.76 3.48
N GLY A 12 3.23 -2.51 2.17
CA GLY A 12 3.32 -3.58 1.16
C GLY A 12 4.45 -4.57 1.44
N PRO A 13 5.71 -4.12 1.63
CA PRO A 13 6.82 -5.01 1.97
C PRO A 13 6.60 -5.80 3.26
N MET A 14 6.03 -5.18 4.31
CA MET A 14 5.71 -5.87 5.56
C MET A 14 4.69 -7.00 5.33
N LEU A 15 3.61 -6.72 4.59
CA LEU A 15 2.58 -7.71 4.28
C LEU A 15 3.13 -8.87 3.43
N TYR A 16 4.10 -8.61 2.56
CA TYR A 16 4.82 -9.64 1.81
C TYR A 16 5.71 -10.49 2.73
N GLU A 17 6.49 -9.87 3.62
CA GLU A 17 7.31 -10.57 4.61
C GLU A 17 6.47 -11.42 5.58
N GLU A 18 5.27 -10.95 5.94
CA GLU A 18 4.29 -11.67 6.75
C GLU A 18 3.54 -12.79 5.98
N GLY A 19 3.80 -12.96 4.68
CA GLY A 19 3.16 -13.96 3.83
C GLY A 19 1.65 -13.72 3.61
N ILE A 20 1.21 -12.47 3.74
CA ILE A 20 -0.15 -12.05 3.37
C ILE A 20 -0.21 -11.77 1.87
N LEU A 21 0.81 -11.10 1.33
CA LEU A 21 1.00 -10.91 -0.11
C LEU A 21 1.97 -11.96 -0.67
N GLU A 22 1.73 -12.39 -1.90
CA GLU A 22 2.59 -13.31 -2.65
C GLU A 22 3.63 -12.59 -3.52
N THR A 23 3.43 -11.31 -3.83
CA THR A 23 4.37 -10.50 -4.61
C THR A 23 4.75 -9.19 -3.92
N ASN A 24 5.95 -8.70 -4.23
CA ASN A 24 6.46 -7.39 -3.80
C ASN A 24 6.73 -6.44 -4.98
N THR A 25 6.26 -6.79 -6.17
CA THR A 25 6.47 -6.03 -7.41
C THR A 25 5.32 -5.08 -7.75
N ASP A 26 4.23 -5.17 -6.98
CA ASP A 26 3.01 -4.39 -7.14
C ASP A 26 3.24 -2.90 -6.83
N ILE A 27 2.71 -2.06 -7.71
CA ILE A 27 2.64 -0.61 -7.54
C ILE A 27 1.19 -0.11 -7.67
N HIS A 28 0.39 -0.68 -8.57
CA HIS A 28 -0.99 -0.26 -8.78
C HIS A 28 -1.85 -1.35 -9.41
N ALA A 29 -3.10 -1.45 -8.94
CA ALA A 29 -4.13 -2.39 -9.36
C ALA A 29 -3.67 -3.87 -9.29
N GLY A 30 -2.71 -4.16 -8.40
CA GLY A 30 -2.17 -5.51 -8.20
C GLY A 30 -2.94 -6.34 -7.16
N GLU A 31 -2.28 -7.37 -6.65
CA GLU A 31 -2.76 -8.33 -5.65
C GLU A 31 -3.40 -7.62 -4.46
N GLY A 32 -2.69 -6.67 -3.86
CA GLY A 32 -3.12 -6.02 -2.62
C GLY A 32 -4.34 -5.12 -2.79
N GLU A 33 -4.39 -4.30 -3.84
CA GLU A 33 -5.54 -3.42 -4.11
C GLU A 33 -6.78 -4.22 -4.53
N THR A 34 -6.58 -5.23 -5.38
CA THR A 34 -7.65 -6.14 -5.81
C THR A 34 -8.23 -6.90 -4.61
N SER A 35 -7.37 -7.46 -3.76
CA SER A 35 -7.78 -8.18 -2.55
C SER A 35 -8.64 -7.32 -1.62
N LYS A 36 -8.21 -6.06 -1.35
CA LYS A 36 -9.00 -5.13 -0.53
C LYS A 36 -10.37 -4.84 -1.15
N MET A 37 -10.42 -4.60 -2.47
CA MET A 37 -11.67 -4.28 -3.16
C MET A 37 -12.64 -5.47 -3.21
N LEU A 38 -12.13 -6.71 -3.28
CA LEU A 38 -12.95 -7.92 -3.15
C LEU A 38 -13.66 -8.05 -1.80
N VAL A 39 -13.22 -7.33 -0.76
CA VAL A 39 -13.91 -7.24 0.53
C VAL A 39 -14.80 -6.01 0.61
N ILE A 40 -14.30 -4.86 0.17
CA ILE A 40 -14.99 -3.55 0.32
C ILE A 40 -16.19 -3.42 -0.62
N ALA A 41 -16.01 -3.80 -1.89
CA ALA A 41 -17.00 -3.67 -2.95
C ALA A 41 -16.77 -4.77 -4.01
N PRO A 42 -16.99 -6.04 -3.67
CA PRO A 42 -16.73 -7.17 -4.57
C PRO A 42 -17.44 -7.04 -5.91
N GLU A 43 -18.63 -6.43 -5.95
CA GLU A 43 -19.39 -6.19 -7.16
C GLU A 43 -18.72 -5.23 -8.15
N ALA A 44 -17.77 -4.42 -7.68
CA ALA A 44 -16.97 -3.53 -8.51
C ALA A 44 -15.70 -4.21 -9.08
N VAL A 45 -15.40 -5.45 -8.67
CA VAL A 45 -14.21 -6.18 -9.10
C VAL A 45 -14.60 -7.29 -10.07
N HIS A 46 -14.32 -7.07 -11.35
CA HIS A 46 -14.52 -8.07 -12.40
C HIS A 46 -13.27 -8.96 -12.54
N MET A 47 -13.16 -9.97 -11.67
CA MET A 47 -11.99 -10.88 -11.68
C MET A 47 -11.81 -11.63 -13.00
N ASP A 48 -12.87 -11.82 -13.78
CA ASP A 48 -12.83 -12.37 -15.14
C ASP A 48 -12.04 -11.48 -16.13
N LYS A 49 -11.82 -10.21 -15.77
CA LYS A 49 -11.05 -9.22 -16.53
C LYS A 49 -9.71 -8.88 -15.88
N ALA A 50 -9.35 -9.55 -14.79
CA ALA A 50 -8.07 -9.29 -14.11
C ALA A 50 -6.90 -9.66 -15.04
N VAL A 51 -5.93 -8.75 -15.13
CA VAL A 51 -4.70 -8.94 -15.90
C VAL A 51 -3.52 -8.64 -15.02
N ASP A 52 -2.42 -9.36 -15.25
CA ASP A 52 -1.16 -9.13 -14.57
C ASP A 52 -0.19 -8.46 -15.51
N PHE A 53 0.52 -7.45 -15.01
CA PHE A 53 1.54 -6.77 -15.77
C PHE A 53 2.58 -6.15 -14.85
N VAL A 54 3.84 -6.56 -15.00
CA VAL A 54 4.98 -5.97 -14.30
C VAL A 54 5.96 -5.47 -15.36
N PRO A 55 6.08 -4.16 -15.59
CA PRO A 55 7.02 -3.63 -16.57
C PRO A 55 8.47 -3.82 -16.08
N THR A 56 9.40 -3.90 -17.03
CA THR A 56 10.84 -3.85 -16.76
C THR A 56 11.34 -2.43 -16.42
N THR A 57 10.46 -1.44 -16.56
CA THR A 57 10.77 -0.03 -16.28
C THR A 57 10.88 0.17 -14.77
N PRO A 58 11.91 0.86 -14.26
CA PRO A 58 12.02 1.13 -12.83
C PRO A 58 10.93 2.11 -12.36
N ARG A 59 10.40 1.89 -11.16
CA ARG A 59 9.39 2.76 -10.52
C ARG A 59 9.75 4.25 -10.57
N SER A 60 11.03 4.60 -10.45
CA SER A 60 11.50 5.99 -10.47
C SER A 60 11.14 6.75 -11.76
N TYR A 61 10.77 6.04 -12.83
CA TYR A 61 10.35 6.66 -14.09
C TYR A 61 8.92 7.21 -14.06
N LEU A 62 8.13 6.88 -13.04
CA LEU A 62 6.84 7.53 -12.79
C LEU A 62 7.00 9.05 -12.51
N ASN A 63 8.22 9.52 -12.20
CA ASN A 63 8.52 10.95 -12.13
C ASN A 63 8.53 11.65 -13.50
N TYR A 64 8.59 10.89 -14.61
CA TYR A 64 8.68 11.43 -15.97
C TYR A 64 7.41 11.14 -16.80
N GLY A 65 6.40 10.50 -16.22
CA GLY A 65 5.15 10.23 -16.90
C GLY A 65 4.18 9.36 -16.10
N PRO A 66 2.89 9.33 -16.48
CA PRO A 66 1.88 8.54 -15.81
C PRO A 66 2.09 7.04 -16.03
N ILE A 67 1.48 6.22 -15.17
CA ILE A 67 1.58 4.76 -15.22
C ILE A 67 1.17 4.17 -16.59
N LEU A 68 0.17 4.76 -17.25
CA LEU A 68 -0.31 4.35 -18.57
C LEU A 68 0.73 4.45 -19.69
N ARG A 69 1.83 5.20 -19.46
CA ARG A 69 2.97 5.22 -20.41
C ARG A 69 3.75 3.90 -20.39
N PHE A 70 3.70 3.18 -19.28
CA PHE A 70 4.49 1.97 -19.03
C PHE A 70 3.61 0.72 -18.93
N CYS A 71 2.34 0.88 -18.56
CA CYS A 71 1.36 -0.17 -18.31
C CYS A 71 0.13 0.02 -19.21
N PRO A 72 -0.01 -0.73 -20.32
CA PRO A 72 -1.09 -0.53 -21.30
C PRO A 72 -2.50 -0.59 -20.70
N ASP A 73 -2.74 -1.54 -19.79
CA ASP A 73 -4.04 -1.74 -19.13
C ASP A 73 -4.13 -1.02 -17.77
N GLY A 74 -3.14 -0.18 -17.44
CA GLY A 74 -3.08 0.55 -16.17
C GLY A 74 -2.65 -0.29 -14.96
N VAL A 75 -2.48 -1.61 -15.10
CA VAL A 75 -2.00 -2.49 -14.04
C VAL A 75 -0.47 -2.47 -13.97
N TRP A 76 0.06 -2.29 -12.77
CA TRP A 76 1.46 -2.56 -12.43
C TRP A 76 1.47 -3.47 -11.21
N GLY A 77 1.39 -4.77 -11.45
CA GLY A 77 1.28 -5.79 -10.42
C GLY A 77 0.58 -7.06 -10.89
N GLN A 78 0.20 -7.90 -9.94
CA GLN A 78 -0.41 -9.21 -10.18
C GLN A 78 -1.81 -9.31 -9.58
N ALA A 79 -2.79 -8.69 -10.24
CA ALA A 79 -4.19 -8.68 -9.80
C ALA A 79 -4.81 -10.07 -9.64
N THR A 80 -4.38 -11.05 -10.46
CA THR A 80 -4.95 -12.41 -10.45
C THR A 80 -4.68 -13.17 -9.15
N LEU A 81 -3.67 -12.76 -8.38
CA LEU A 81 -3.37 -13.32 -7.06
C LEU A 81 -4.32 -12.79 -5.96
N GLY A 82 -5.14 -11.79 -6.28
CA GLY A 82 -6.01 -11.14 -5.31
C GLY A 82 -7.16 -12.02 -4.85
N THR A 83 -7.40 -12.09 -3.55
CA THR A 83 -8.51 -12.83 -2.95
C THR A 83 -9.18 -12.04 -1.84
N ALA A 84 -10.46 -12.32 -1.56
CA ALA A 84 -11.17 -11.68 -0.45
C ALA A 84 -10.53 -12.02 0.91
N GLU A 85 -10.06 -13.27 1.11
CA GLU A 85 -9.37 -13.70 2.32
C GLU A 85 -8.10 -12.86 2.58
N LYS A 86 -7.27 -12.65 1.55
CA LYS A 86 -6.13 -11.73 1.66
C LYS A 86 -6.60 -10.32 1.98
N GLY A 87 -7.70 -9.87 1.37
CA GLY A 87 -8.28 -8.56 1.61
C GLY A 87 -8.60 -8.31 3.09
N GLU A 88 -9.25 -9.27 3.75
CA GLU A 88 -9.59 -9.19 5.17
C GLU A 88 -8.33 -9.09 6.05
N ARG A 89 -7.32 -9.93 5.75
CA ARG A 89 -6.02 -9.91 6.44
C ARG A 89 -5.29 -8.59 6.24
N ILE A 90 -5.24 -8.07 5.00
CA ILE A 90 -4.61 -6.79 4.66
C ILE A 90 -5.29 -5.65 5.40
N LEU A 91 -6.62 -5.55 5.33
CA LEU A 91 -7.38 -4.45 5.95
C LEU A 91 -7.19 -4.44 7.46
N THR A 92 -7.27 -5.61 8.10
CA THR A 92 -7.06 -5.73 9.55
C THR A 92 -5.63 -5.35 9.93
N ARG A 93 -4.64 -5.97 9.27
CA ARG A 93 -3.23 -5.77 9.61
C ARG A 93 -2.77 -4.34 9.35
N THR A 94 -3.19 -3.72 8.25
CA THR A 94 -2.87 -2.32 7.96
C THR A 94 -3.51 -1.36 8.97
N ALA A 95 -4.74 -1.64 9.44
CA ALA A 95 -5.36 -0.85 10.50
C ALA A 95 -4.58 -0.97 11.83
N GLU A 96 -4.13 -2.17 12.21
CA GLU A 96 -3.29 -2.39 13.39
C GLU A 96 -1.97 -1.61 13.30
N ILE A 97 -1.24 -1.74 12.18
CA ILE A 97 0.02 -1.01 11.93
C ILE A 97 -0.23 0.50 12.03
N GLY A 98 -1.32 1.00 11.44
CA GLY A 98 -1.71 2.41 11.56
C GLY A 98 -1.92 2.83 13.02
N VAL A 99 -2.64 2.05 13.82
CA VAL A 99 -2.84 2.37 15.24
C VAL A 99 -1.51 2.36 16.01
N GLU A 100 -0.66 1.36 15.78
CA GLU A 100 0.67 1.26 16.40
C GLU A 100 1.53 2.49 16.08
N GLU A 101 1.61 2.87 14.81
CA GLU A 101 2.37 4.02 14.37
C GLU A 101 1.78 5.33 14.93
N MET A 102 0.45 5.47 15.01
CA MET A 102 -0.18 6.65 15.61
C MET A 102 0.22 6.81 17.08
N ASN A 103 0.20 5.71 17.84
CA ASN A 103 0.62 5.71 19.24
C ASN A 103 2.10 6.08 19.40
N LYS A 104 2.99 5.56 18.53
CA LYS A 104 4.42 5.95 18.53
C LYS A 104 4.59 7.45 18.26
N ALA A 105 3.84 7.99 17.31
CA ALA A 105 3.88 9.41 16.98
C ALA A 105 3.42 10.29 18.16
N PHE A 106 2.32 9.92 18.82
CA PHE A 106 1.84 10.66 20.00
C PHE A 106 2.82 10.58 21.17
N ALA A 107 3.34 9.39 21.49
CA ALA A 107 4.36 9.22 22.53
C ALA A 107 5.62 10.06 22.25
N PHE A 108 6.09 10.09 21.00
CA PHE A 108 7.22 10.94 20.60
C PHE A 108 6.93 12.43 20.75
N MET A 109 5.69 12.87 20.52
CA MET A 109 5.30 14.27 20.70
C MET A 109 5.19 14.65 22.17
N GLU A 110 4.70 13.76 23.03
CA GLU A 110 4.63 13.95 24.47
C GLU A 110 6.02 13.97 25.12
N SER A 111 6.98 13.20 24.60
CA SER A 111 8.35 13.16 25.14
C SER A 111 9.20 14.37 24.78
N LYS A 112 8.73 15.27 23.90
CA LYS A 112 9.47 16.48 23.55
C LYS A 112 9.40 17.49 24.68
N GLU A 113 10.54 17.77 25.31
CA GLU A 113 10.67 18.94 26.18
C GLU A 113 10.44 20.23 25.38
N LYS A 114 9.86 21.25 26.03
CA LYS A 114 9.77 22.59 25.44
C LYS A 114 11.17 23.11 25.21
N LEU A 115 11.57 23.13 23.95
CA LEU A 115 12.80 23.78 23.57
C LEU A 115 12.55 25.29 23.51
N ASN A 116 13.12 26.04 24.47
CA ASN A 116 12.96 27.49 24.64
C ASN A 116 13.61 28.32 23.52
N TYR A 117 13.61 27.84 22.27
CA TYR A 117 14.11 28.56 21.09
C TYR A 117 13.01 28.89 20.06
N SER A 118 11.76 28.50 20.31
CA SER A 118 10.63 28.76 19.40
C SER A 118 9.38 29.18 20.21
N TYR A 119 8.71 30.24 19.75
CA TYR A 119 7.41 30.70 20.27
C TYR A 119 6.20 30.02 19.58
N PHE A 120 6.43 29.00 18.76
CA PHE A 120 5.39 28.13 18.19
C PHE A 120 5.16 26.91 19.08
#